data_AF-A0A1S3GV19-F1
#
_entry.id   AF-A0A1S3GV19-F1
#
_cell.length_a   1.000
_cell.length_b   1.000
_cell.length_c   1.000
_cell.angle_alpha   90.00
_cell.angle_beta   90.00
_cell.angle_gamma   90.00
#
_symmetry.space_group_name_H-M   'P 1'
#
loop_
_entity.id
_entity.type
_entity.pdbx_description
1 polymer ?
#
loop_
_entity_poly.entity_id
_entity_poly.type
_entity_poly.pdbx_seq_one_letter_code
_entity_poly.pdbx_strand_id
1 'polypeptide(L)'
;MQAYAGIQDVADSDRDTQLARLMKRNNLNREDAEARIKAQLPLKDKARMANHILDNSGEWSITKRQIVLLHAKLENSLEYLPLRLGALMGLAAIASLLYLLTRYLLPSP
;
A
#
# COMPACT_ATOMS: atom_id res chain seq x y z
N MET A 1 -4.34 -1.97 -9.30
CA MET A 1 -4.24 -2.86 -8.12
C MET A 1 -3.75 -2.04 -6.95
N GLN A 2 -4.35 -2.17 -5.77
CA GLN A 2 -3.85 -1.49 -4.57
C GLN A 2 -2.59 -2.24 -4.11
N ALA A 3 -1.41 -1.59 -4.16
CA ALA A 3 -0.18 -2.15 -3.63
C ALA A 3 -0.27 -2.16 -2.09
N TYR A 4 -0.76 -3.26 -1.51
CA TYR A 4 -0.70 -3.47 -0.07
C TYR A 4 0.70 -3.94 0.31
N ALA A 5 1.51 -3.03 0.84
CA ALA A 5 2.71 -3.40 1.59
C ALA A 5 2.28 -3.98 2.95
N GLY A 6 2.21 -5.30 3.04
CA GLY A 6 1.98 -5.98 4.31
C GLY A 6 3.28 -6.12 5.08
N ILE A 7 3.48 -5.33 6.14
CA ILE A 7 4.54 -5.60 7.11
C ILE A 7 4.10 -6.83 7.92
N GLN A 8 4.92 -7.88 7.93
CA GLN A 8 4.66 -9.10 8.68
C GLN A 8 5.65 -9.25 9.83
N ASP A 9 5.14 -9.57 11.01
CA ASP A 9 5.92 -10.33 11.98
C ASP A 9 6.01 -11.75 11.39
N VAL A 10 7.11 -12.07 10.70
CA VAL A 10 7.44 -13.45 10.26
C VAL A 10 8.09 -14.23 11.40
N ALA A 11 8.03 -13.69 12.62
CA ALA A 11 8.19 -14.54 13.78
C ALA A 11 6.94 -15.41 13.87
N ASP A 12 7.12 -16.72 13.83
CA ASP A 12 6.26 -17.70 14.51
C ASP A 12 6.34 -17.43 16.03
N SER A 13 6.07 -16.19 16.44
CA SER A 13 6.02 -15.79 17.82
C SER A 13 4.79 -16.46 18.36
N ASP A 14 5.04 -17.43 19.24
CA ASP A 14 4.04 -18.16 20.00
C ASP A 14 2.84 -17.24 20.34
N ARG A 15 1.61 -17.76 20.19
CA ARG A 15 0.38 -16.97 20.28
C ARG A 15 0.33 -16.12 21.54
N ASP A 16 0.90 -16.61 22.64
CA ASP A 16 1.01 -15.92 23.91
C ASP A 16 1.96 -14.70 23.86
N THR A 17 3.03 -14.73 23.07
CA THR A 17 3.91 -13.58 22.83
C THR A 17 3.17 -12.47 22.09
N GLN A 18 2.41 -12.84 21.07
CA GLN A 18 1.64 -11.88 20.27
C GLN A 18 0.52 -11.24 21.10
N LEU A 19 -0.14 -12.05 21.93
CA LEU A 19 -1.14 -11.61 22.90
C LEU A 19 -0.53 -10.66 23.95
N ALA A 20 0.59 -11.04 24.56
CA ALA A 20 1.27 -10.21 25.56
C ALA A 20 1.73 -8.86 24.99
N ARG A 21 2.28 -8.85 23.76
CA ARG A 21 2.64 -7.62 23.05
C ARG A 21 1.42 -6.74 22.79
N LEU A 22 0.32 -7.32 22.33
CA LEU A 22 -0.91 -6.59 22.01
C LEU A 22 -1.55 -5.99 23.26
N MET A 23 -1.65 -6.77 24.35
CA MET A 23 -2.13 -6.31 25.64
C MET A 23 -1.28 -5.16 26.18
N LYS A 24 0.05 -5.30 26.17
CA LYS A 24 0.99 -4.26 26.65
C LYS A 24 0.92 -2.98 25.81
N ARG A 25 0.84 -3.09 24.49
CA ARG A 25 0.83 -1.93 23.59
C ARG A 25 -0.47 -1.14 23.67
N ASN A 26 -1.60 -1.84 23.75
CA ASN A 26 -2.92 -1.23 23.62
C ASN A 26 -3.67 -1.15 24.97
N ASN A 27 -3.04 -1.55 26.06
CA ASN A 27 -3.61 -1.62 27.41
C ASN A 27 -4.95 -2.40 27.45
N LEU A 28 -4.96 -3.56 26.79
CA LEU A 28 -6.14 -4.42 26.66
C LEU A 28 -6.13 -5.54 27.70
N ASN A 29 -7.32 -5.97 28.13
CA ASN A 29 -7.47 -7.24 28.83
C ASN A 29 -7.27 -8.42 27.85
N ARG A 30 -7.18 -9.63 28.40
CA ARG A 30 -6.91 -10.84 27.62
C ARG A 30 -8.00 -11.12 26.58
N GLU A 31 -9.27 -11.02 26.97
CA GLU A 31 -10.40 -11.31 26.09
C GLU A 31 -10.48 -10.36 24.89
N ASP A 32 -10.30 -9.07 25.12
CA ASP A 32 -10.28 -8.04 24.07
C ASP A 32 -9.09 -8.25 23.11
N ALA A 33 -7.93 -8.61 23.65
CA ALA A 33 -6.76 -8.92 22.84
C ALA A 33 -6.97 -10.19 22.01
N GLU A 34 -7.57 -11.24 22.58
CA GLU A 34 -7.91 -12.47 21.86
C GLU A 34 -8.96 -12.25 20.78
N ALA A 35 -10.00 -11.44 21.06
CA ALA A 35 -11.02 -11.08 20.08
C ALA A 35 -10.39 -10.34 18.89
N ARG A 36 -9.47 -9.41 19.14
CA ARG A 36 -8.74 -8.70 18.07
C ARG A 36 -7.80 -9.59 17.26
N ILE A 37 -7.17 -10.59 17.88
CA ILE A 37 -6.35 -11.56 17.16
C ILE A 37 -7.24 -12.45 16.29
N LYS A 38 -8.38 -12.93 16.83
CA LYS A 38 -9.35 -13.75 16.09
C LYS A 38 -10.01 -13.00 14.93
N ALA A 39 -10.20 -11.69 15.05
CA ALA A 39 -10.75 -10.84 13.99
C ALA A 39 -9.76 -10.58 12.84
N GLN A 40 -8.48 -10.85 13.04
CA GLN A 40 -7.46 -10.72 11.99
C GLN A 40 -7.42 -11.96 11.11
N LEU A 41 -7.04 -11.76 9.85
CA LEU A 41 -6.77 -12.86 8.93
C LEU A 41 -5.57 -13.69 9.45
N PRO A 42 -5.61 -15.04 9.37
CA PRO A 42 -4.47 -15.87 9.72
C PRO A 42 -3.20 -15.42 8.98
N LEU A 43 -2.05 -15.43 9.66
CA LEU A 43 -0.79 -14.95 9.09
C LEU A 43 -0.44 -15.61 7.75
N LYS A 44 -0.69 -16.92 7.63
CA LYS A 44 -0.48 -17.69 6.40
C LYS A 44 -1.33 -17.18 5.24
N ASP A 45 -2.59 -16.86 5.49
CA ASP A 45 -3.51 -16.35 4.47
C ASP A 45 -3.15 -14.90 4.10
N LYS A 46 -2.79 -14.08 5.09
CA LYS A 46 -2.28 -12.72 4.88
C LYS A 46 -1.01 -12.72 4.03
N ALA A 47 -0.11 -13.68 4.25
CA ALA A 47 1.11 -13.85 3.45
C ALA A 47 0.81 -14.25 2.01
N ARG A 48 -0.13 -15.18 1.79
CA ARG A 48 -0.55 -15.59 0.45
C ARG A 48 -1.12 -14.42 -0.37
N MET A 49 -1.76 -13.46 0.29
CA MET A 49 -2.37 -12.30 -0.36
C MET A 49 -1.40 -11.14 -0.61
N ALA A 50 -0.22 -11.14 0.02
CA ALA A 50 0.70 -10.02 -0.05
C ALA A 50 1.56 -10.08 -1.32
N ASN A 51 1.69 -8.97 -2.03
CA ASN A 51 2.64 -8.85 -3.15
C ASN A 51 4.09 -8.79 -2.64
N HIS A 52 4.27 -8.24 -1.44
CA HIS A 52 5.56 -8.05 -0.79
C HIS A 52 5.44 -8.37 0.70
N ILE A 53 6.41 -9.12 1.22
CA ILE A 53 6.50 -9.50 2.63
C ILE A 53 7.78 -8.87 3.20
N LEU A 54 7.64 -8.17 4.32
CA LEU A 54 8.75 -7.61 5.10
C LEU A 54 8.79 -8.32 6.45
N ASP A 55 9.98 -8.75 6.87
CA ASP A 55 10.22 -9.43 8.14
C ASP A 55 10.67 -8.43 9.21
N ASN A 56 9.91 -8.38 10.31
CA ASN A 56 10.17 -7.54 11.48
C ASN A 56 10.59 -8.35 12.73
N SER A 57 10.91 -9.64 12.57
CA SER A 57 11.35 -10.51 13.67
C SER A 57 12.80 -10.27 14.11
N GLY A 58 13.63 -9.71 13.22
CA GLY A 58 15.05 -9.46 13.44
C GLY A 58 15.38 -8.06 13.99
N GLU A 59 16.64 -7.67 13.86
CA GLU A 59 17.07 -6.32 14.23
C GLU A 59 16.40 -5.25 13.36
N TRP A 60 16.16 -4.08 13.97
CA TRP A 60 15.64 -2.90 13.28
C TRP A 60 16.43 -2.53 12.02
N SER A 61 17.76 -2.72 12.05
CA SER A 61 18.67 -2.49 10.92
C SER A 61 18.28 -3.31 9.67
N ILE A 62 17.86 -4.57 9.89
CA ILE A 62 17.48 -5.51 8.83
C ILE A 62 16.15 -5.07 8.20
N THR A 63 15.13 -4.81 9.02
CA THR A 63 13.82 -4.36 8.53
C THR A 63 13.93 -3.02 7.79
N LYS A 64 14.74 -2.08 8.30
CA LYS A 64 15.02 -0.81 7.62
C LYS A 64 15.61 -1.03 6.22
N ARG A 65 16.57 -1.96 6.08
CA ARG A 65 17.15 -2.29 4.78
C ARG A 65 16.11 -2.88 3.82
N GLN A 66 15.25 -3.78 4.29
CA GLN A 66 14.17 -4.35 3.47
C GLN A 66 13.20 -3.27 2.97
N ILE A 67 12.83 -2.32 3.84
CA ILE A 67 11.97 -1.19 3.49
C ILE A 67 12.61 -0.33 2.40
N VAL A 68 13.89 0.04 2.54
CA VAL A 68 14.60 0.86 1.55
C VAL A 68 14.65 0.17 0.19
N LEU A 69 14.95 -1.13 0.16
CA LEU A 69 14.97 -1.92 -1.08
C LEU A 69 13.59 -2.03 -1.73
N LEU A 70 12.54 -2.27 -0.93
CA LEU A 70 11.18 -2.33 -1.43
C LEU A 70 10.73 -0.98 -1.97
N HIS A 71 11.05 0.12 -1.27
CA HIS A 71 10.72 1.46 -1.70
C HIS A 71 11.36 1.79 -3.04
N ALA A 72 12.66 1.56 -3.19
CA ALA A 72 13.35 1.75 -4.47
C ALA A 72 12.76 0.89 -5.59
N LYS A 73 12.34 -0.34 -5.29
CA LYS A 73 11.68 -1.23 -6.27
C LYS A 73 10.32 -0.68 -6.72
N LEU A 74 9.53 -0.16 -5.78
CA LEU A 74 8.19 0.38 -6.05
C LEU A 74 8.25 1.76 -6.74
N GLU A 75 9.24 2.60 -6.45
CA GLU A 75 9.41 3.86 -7.18
C GLU A 75 9.75 3.64 -8.66
N ASN A 76 10.52 2.58 -8.95
CA ASN A 76 10.83 2.19 -10.32
C ASN A 76 9.67 1.46 -11.03
N SER A 77 8.61 1.04 -10.32
CA SER A 77 7.47 0.41 -10.98
C SER A 77 6.60 1.49 -11.64
N LEU A 78 6.66 1.55 -12.98
CA LEU A 78 5.87 2.43 -13.86
C LEU A 78 4.36 2.10 -13.88
N GLU A 79 3.82 1.52 -12.81
CA GLU A 79 2.49 0.90 -12.77
C GLU A 79 1.36 1.92 -13.00
N TYR A 80 1.60 3.19 -12.67
CA TYR A 80 0.67 4.30 -12.90
C TYR A 80 0.98 5.15 -14.13
N LEU A 81 2.00 4.79 -14.91
CA LEU A 81 2.39 5.52 -16.11
C LEU A 81 1.26 5.60 -17.16
N PRO A 82 0.51 4.52 -17.45
CA PRO A 82 -0.61 4.59 -18.40
C PRO A 82 -1.70 5.56 -17.94
N LEU A 83 -1.98 5.60 -16.63
CA LEU A 83 -2.97 6.50 -16.04
C LEU A 83 -2.54 7.97 -16.18
N ARG A 84 -1.27 8.28 -15.93
CA ARG A 84 -0.70 9.63 -16.10
C ARG A 84 -0.73 10.08 -17.56
N LEU A 85 -0.35 9.20 -18.49
CA LEU A 85 -0.39 9.48 -19.93
C LEU A 85 -1.83 9.68 -20.42
N GLY A 86 -2.78 8.87 -19.95
CA GLY A 86 -4.20 9.04 -20.26
C GLY A 86 -4.75 10.39 -19.80
N ALA A 87 -4.40 10.83 -18.59
CA ALA A 87 -4.82 12.14 -18.10
C ALA A 87 -4.26 13.31 -18.95
N LEU A 88 -2.99 13.24 -19.35
CA LEU A 88 -2.38 14.24 -20.23
C LEU A 88 -3.06 14.28 -21.61
N MET A 89 -3.33 13.13 -22.21
CA MET A 89 -4.04 13.04 -23.49
C MET A 89 -5.47 13.59 -23.39
N GLY A 90 -6.16 13.33 -22.27
CA GLY A 90 -7.49 13.89 -22.01
C GLY A 90 -7.48 15.41 -21.92
N LEU A 91 -6.53 15.99 -21.19
CA LEU A 91 -6.36 17.45 -21.10
C LEU A 91 -6.06 18.07 -22.45
N ALA A 92 -5.16 17.45 -23.24
CA ALA A 92 -4.83 17.93 -24.58
C ALA A 92 -6.04 17.90 -25.52
N ALA A 93 -6.85 16.84 -25.47
CA ALA A 93 -8.07 16.73 -26.26
C ALA A 93 -9.11 17.81 -25.89
N ILE A 94 -9.29 18.06 -24.59
CA ILE A 94 -10.19 19.13 -24.11
C ILE A 94 -9.70 20.50 -24.57
N ALA A 95 -8.40 20.80 -24.41
CA ALA A 95 -7.83 22.05 -24.86
C ALA A 95 -7.99 22.24 -26.38
N SER A 96 -7.75 21.18 -27.16
CA SER A 96 -7.91 21.20 -28.61
C SER A 96 -9.38 21.40 -29.02
N LEU A 97 -10.33 20.79 -28.31
CA LEU A 97 -11.76 20.97 -28.55
C LEU A 97 -12.21 22.40 -28.23
N LEU A 98 -11.75 22.96 -27.11
CA LEU A 98 -12.03 24.35 -26.73
C LEU A 98 -11.47 25.32 -27.79
N TYR A 99 -10.25 25.08 -28.27
CA TYR A 99 -9.67 25.87 -29.36
C TYR A 99 -10.55 25.83 -30.63
N LEU A 100 -10.98 24.64 -31.05
CA LEU A 100 -11.87 24.51 -32.21
C LEU A 100 -13.23 25.19 -32.00
N LEU A 101 -13.82 25.06 -30.81
CA LEU A 101 -15.07 25.72 -30.45
C LEU A 101 -14.94 27.25 -30.48
N THR A 102 -13.87 27.80 -29.91
CA THR A 102 -13.62 29.25 -29.97
C THR A 102 -13.47 29.73 -31.41
N ARG A 103 -12.77 28.97 -32.26
CA ARG A 103 -12.61 29.30 -33.68
C ARG A 103 -13.91 29.19 -34.48
N TYR A 104 -14.82 28.30 -34.08
CA TYR A 104 -16.11 28.11 -34.75
C TYR A 104 -17.18 29.12 -34.29
N LEU A 105 -17.23 29.43 -32.99
CA LEU A 105 -18.24 30.31 -32.39
C LEU A 105 -17.85 31.80 -32.42
N LEU A 106 -16.56 32.11 -32.46
CA LEU A 106 -16.02 33.46 -32.61
C LEU A 106 -15.14 33.51 -33.87
N PRO A 107 -15.71 33.40 -35.08
CA PRO A 107 -14.95 33.63 -36.30
C PRO A 107 -14.40 35.06 -36.23
N SER A 108 -13.08 35.19 -36.26
CA SER A 108 -12.41 36.48 -36.28
C SER A 108 -12.92 37.28 -37.51
N PRO A 109 -13.24 38.57 -37.36
CA PRO A 109 -13.73 39.40 -38.47
C PRO A 109 -12.69 39.56 -39.59
#